data_AF-A0A0H2UU05-F1
#
_entry.id   AF-A0A0H2UU05-F1
#
_cell.length_a   1.000
_cell.length_b   1.000
_cell.length_c   1.000
_cell.angle_alpha   90.00
_cell.angle_beta   90.00
_cell.angle_gamma   90.00
#
_symmetry.space_group_name_H-M   'P 1'
#
loop_
_entity.id
_entity.type
_entity.pdbx_description
1 polymer ?
#
loop_
_entity_poly.entity_id
_entity_poly.type
_entity_poly.pdbx_seq_one_letter_code
_entity_poly.pdbx_strand_id
1 'polypeptide(L)'
;MTYELCLEYGTYPLSRVDAYWGEDQNPPTFIQEDRLLCHKLETMNHLFHDLFVTIESQFHYVGFNMPKKRAQIRILYQEVATILKSKYKDYPIKIETFLL
;
A
#
# COMPACT_ATOMS: atom_id res chain seq x y z
N MET A 1 17.33 -4.32 -7.52
CA MET A 1 16.47 -3.38 -6.77
C MET A 1 15.32 -4.19 -6.21
N THR A 2 15.13 -4.18 -4.89
CA THR A 2 14.06 -4.93 -4.22
C THR A 2 12.93 -3.99 -3.86
N TYR A 3 11.70 -4.38 -4.19
CA TYR A 3 10.50 -3.62 -3.86
C TYR A 3 9.77 -4.27 -2.69
N GLU A 4 8.91 -3.52 -2.03
CA GLU A 4 8.04 -4.04 -0.98
C GLU A 4 6.61 -3.54 -1.10
N LEU A 5 5.67 -4.44 -0.80
CA LEU A 5 4.26 -4.11 -0.61
C LEU A 5 4.03 -3.88 0.88
N CYS A 6 3.98 -2.63 1.31
CA CYS A 6 3.77 -2.22 2.70
C CYS A 6 2.75 -1.08 2.77
N LEU A 7 1.88 -1.09 3.78
CA LEU A 7 0.97 0.04 4.04
C LEU A 7 1.52 0.88 5.18
N GLU A 8 2.09 2.02 4.83
CA GLU A 8 2.64 3.00 5.76
C GLU A 8 2.06 4.38 5.44
N TYR A 9 1.87 5.19 6.50
CA TYR A 9 1.28 6.51 6.34
C TYR A 9 2.28 7.45 5.66
N GLY A 10 1.86 8.10 4.58
CA GLY A 10 2.71 9.04 3.84
C GLY A 10 3.60 8.41 2.75
N THR A 11 3.50 7.11 2.51
CA THR A 11 4.24 6.41 1.46
C THR A 11 3.29 5.78 0.42
N TYR A 12 3.82 5.45 -0.75
CA TYR A 12 3.12 4.68 -1.75
C TYR A 12 3.17 3.19 -1.39
N PRO A 13 2.07 2.42 -1.54
CA PRO A 13 2.01 1.06 -1.00
C PRO A 13 3.01 0.06 -1.61
N LEU A 14 3.54 0.37 -2.80
CA LEU A 14 4.58 -0.42 -3.45
C LEU A 14 5.82 0.45 -3.67
N SER A 15 6.77 0.39 -2.77
CA SER A 15 7.97 1.24 -2.79
C SER A 15 9.24 0.39 -2.87
N ARG A 16 10.41 1.04 -2.98
CA ARG A 16 11.70 0.36 -2.84
C ARG A 16 12.02 0.20 -1.36
N VAL A 17 12.56 -0.97 -1.00
CA VAL A 17 13.01 -1.26 0.39
C VAL A 17 14.08 -0.27 0.87
N ASP A 18 14.85 0.28 -0.05
CA ASP A 18 15.96 1.21 0.20
C ASP A 18 15.66 2.64 -0.28
N ALA A 19 14.38 3.00 -0.43
CA ALA A 19 13.99 4.34 -0.86
C ALA A 19 14.49 5.42 0.12
N TYR A 20 15.06 6.50 -0.41
CA TYR A 20 15.28 7.71 0.37
C TYR A 20 13.96 8.50 0.51
N TRP A 21 13.90 9.39 1.51
CA TRP A 21 12.75 10.27 1.74
C TRP A 21 12.25 10.93 0.45
N GLY A 22 11.01 10.66 0.06
CA GLY A 22 10.35 11.20 -1.13
C GLY A 22 10.47 10.33 -2.38
N GLU A 23 11.36 9.33 -2.40
CA GLU A 23 11.47 8.34 -3.49
C GLU A 23 10.41 7.23 -3.38
N ASP A 24 9.74 7.15 -2.23
CA ASP A 24 8.71 6.18 -1.87
C ASP A 24 7.27 6.68 -2.10
N GLN A 25 7.09 7.91 -2.61
CA GLN A 25 5.77 8.51 -2.82
C GLN A 25 5.15 8.17 -4.19
N ASN A 26 5.93 7.61 -5.11
CA ASN A 26 5.49 7.38 -6.48
C ASN A 26 5.50 5.89 -6.84
N PRO A 27 4.60 5.45 -7.74
CA PRO A 27 4.59 4.08 -8.23
C PRO A 27 5.89 3.73 -8.96
N PRO A 28 6.43 2.52 -8.78
CA PRO A 28 7.56 2.03 -9.56
C PRO A 28 7.25 2.04 -11.06
N THR A 29 8.25 2.42 -11.87
CA THR A 29 8.11 2.56 -13.33
C THR A 29 7.57 1.30 -14.02
N PHE A 30 7.90 0.11 -13.51
CA PHE A 30 7.47 -1.15 -14.10
C PHE A 30 5.96 -1.45 -13.94
N ILE A 31 5.26 -0.76 -13.04
CA ILE A 31 3.81 -0.91 -12.86
C ILE A 31 3.00 0.27 -13.41
N GLN A 32 3.63 1.39 -13.79
CA GLN A 32 2.92 2.64 -14.13
C GLN A 32 1.89 2.47 -15.26
N GLU A 33 2.16 1.60 -16.22
CA GLU A 33 1.23 1.30 -17.32
C GLU A 33 0.06 0.36 -16.91
N ASP A 34 0.17 -0.34 -15.79
CA ASP A 34 -0.91 -1.14 -15.23
C ASP A 34 -1.86 -0.28 -14.39
N ARG A 35 -2.68 0.50 -15.11
CA ARG A 35 -3.66 1.42 -14.51
C ARG A 35 -4.59 0.73 -13.51
N LEU A 36 -4.92 -0.55 -13.72
CA LEU A 36 -5.80 -1.29 -12.83
C LEU A 36 -5.10 -1.60 -11.50
N LEU A 37 -3.85 -2.06 -11.56
CA LEU A 37 -3.03 -2.28 -10.36
C LEU A 37 -2.77 -0.97 -9.61
N CYS A 38 -2.37 0.10 -10.31
CA CYS A 38 -2.15 1.41 -9.73
C CYS A 38 -3.42 1.92 -9.03
N HIS A 39 -4.58 1.79 -9.66
CA HIS A 39 -5.84 2.20 -9.05
C HIS A 39 -6.18 1.39 -7.78
N LYS A 40 -5.91 0.07 -7.77
CA LYS A 40 -6.07 -0.77 -6.57
C LYS A 40 -5.14 -0.34 -5.44
N LEU A 41 -3.88 -0.05 -5.75
CA LEU A 41 -2.89 0.43 -4.78
C LEU A 41 -3.31 1.78 -4.19
N GLU A 42 -3.69 2.75 -5.04
CA GLU A 42 -4.19 4.06 -4.61
C GLU A 42 -5.43 3.97 -3.74
N THR A 43 -6.41 3.17 -4.16
CA THR A 43 -7.65 2.95 -3.39
C THR A 43 -7.36 2.34 -2.03
N MET A 44 -6.50 1.31 -2.01
CA MET A 44 -6.05 0.68 -0.78
C MET A 44 -5.33 1.68 0.13
N ASN A 45 -4.49 2.54 -0.44
CA ASN A 45 -3.76 3.56 0.31
C ASN A 45 -4.72 4.57 0.95
N HIS A 46 -5.67 5.10 0.20
CA HIS A 46 -6.67 6.04 0.72
C HIS A 46 -7.50 5.41 1.85
N LEU A 47 -7.95 4.17 1.67
CA LEU A 47 -8.71 3.46 2.71
C LEU A 47 -7.88 3.25 3.99
N PHE A 48 -6.58 3.00 3.86
CA PHE A 48 -5.67 2.90 4.99
C PHE A 48 -5.50 4.24 5.71
N HIS A 49 -5.27 5.33 4.96
CA HIS A 49 -5.14 6.67 5.51
C HIS A 49 -6.40 7.14 6.24
N ASP A 50 -7.59 6.76 5.75
CA ASP A 50 -8.87 6.99 6.41
C ASP A 50 -8.99 6.34 7.81
N LEU A 51 -8.15 5.35 8.13
CA LEU A 51 -8.09 4.76 9.47
C LEU A 51 -7.36 5.65 10.47
N PHE A 52 -6.73 6.74 10.02
CA PHE A 52 -6.01 7.69 10.83
C PHE A 52 -6.66 9.06 10.71
N VAL A 53 -6.74 9.78 11.83
CA VAL A 53 -7.14 11.19 11.84
C VAL A 53 -6.02 12.01 12.45
N THR A 54 -5.72 13.14 11.82
CA THR A 54 -4.75 14.10 12.34
C THR A 54 -5.48 15.12 13.20
N ILE A 55 -5.20 15.12 14.50
CA ILE A 55 -5.70 16.10 15.46
C ILE A 55 -4.49 16.73 16.12
N GLU A 56 -4.35 18.05 16.07
CA GLU A 56 -3.23 18.79 16.69
C GLU A 56 -1.84 18.26 16.34
N SER A 57 -1.63 17.87 15.07
CA SER A 57 -0.37 17.25 14.58
C SER A 57 -0.06 15.87 15.15
N GLN A 58 -1.02 15.20 15.77
CA GLN A 58 -0.91 13.82 16.26
C GLN A 58 -1.78 12.87 15.43
N PHE A 59 -1.19 11.75 15.01
CA PHE A 59 -1.87 10.69 14.28
C PHE A 59 -2.64 9.78 15.24
N HIS A 60 -3.97 9.79 15.13
CA HIS A 60 -4.84 8.93 15.93
C HIS A 60 -5.44 7.84 15.07
N TYR A 61 -5.20 6.58 15.44
CA TYR A 61 -5.86 5.44 14.79
C TYR A 61 -7.32 5.33 15.23
N VAL A 62 -8.25 5.44 14.28
CA VAL A 62 -9.71 5.32 14.47
C VAL A 62 -10.30 4.10 13.78
N GLY A 63 -9.45 3.25 13.18
CA GLY A 63 -9.89 2.08 12.41
C GLY A 63 -10.66 1.02 13.21
N PHE A 64 -10.59 1.04 14.54
CA PHE A 64 -11.42 0.19 15.41
C PHE A 64 -12.93 0.37 15.12
N ASN A 65 -13.36 1.60 14.85
CA ASN A 65 -14.75 1.93 14.54
C ASN A 65 -15.14 1.69 13.07
N MET A 66 -14.19 1.23 12.23
CA MET A 66 -14.37 1.07 10.79
C MET A 66 -14.11 -0.37 10.31
N PRO A 67 -14.80 -1.39 10.88
CA PRO A 67 -14.51 -2.79 10.55
C PRO A 67 -14.72 -3.12 9.07
N LYS A 68 -15.69 -2.47 8.41
CA LYS A 68 -15.93 -2.63 6.96
C LYS A 68 -14.75 -2.14 6.12
N LYS A 69 -14.15 -0.99 6.47
CA LYS A 69 -12.97 -0.47 5.75
C LYS A 69 -11.77 -1.38 5.94
N ARG A 70 -11.51 -1.85 7.17
CA ARG A 70 -10.42 -2.82 7.42
C ARG A 70 -10.58 -4.10 6.61
N ALA A 71 -11.81 -4.62 6.50
CA ALA A 71 -12.10 -5.78 5.66
C ALA A 71 -11.83 -5.51 4.18
N GLN A 72 -12.24 -4.35 3.66
CA GLN A 72 -11.95 -3.94 2.29
C GLN A 72 -10.44 -3.82 2.01
N ILE A 73 -9.68 -3.23 2.93
CA ILE A 73 -8.22 -3.14 2.81
C ILE A 73 -7.60 -4.54 2.78
N ARG A 74 -8.03 -5.47 3.64
CA ARG A 74 -7.54 -6.85 3.65
C ARG A 74 -7.77 -7.55 2.30
N ILE A 75 -8.96 -7.38 1.72
CA ILE A 75 -9.30 -7.96 0.41
C ILE A 75 -8.39 -7.36 -0.66
N LEU A 76 -8.29 -6.03 -0.73
CA LEU A 76 -7.44 -5.34 -1.71
C LEU A 76 -5.97 -5.75 -1.57
N TYR A 77 -5.46 -5.87 -0.34
CA TYR A 77 -4.09 -6.28 -0.07
C TYR A 77 -3.81 -7.69 -0.62
N GLN A 78 -4.73 -8.62 -0.39
CA GLN A 78 -4.60 -9.99 -0.93
C GLN A 78 -4.68 -10.03 -2.45
N GLU A 79 -5.58 -9.26 -3.06
CA GLU A 79 -5.69 -9.15 -4.52
C GLU A 79 -4.41 -8.59 -5.14
N VAL A 80 -3.91 -7.46 -4.62
CA VAL A 80 -2.68 -6.81 -5.06
C VAL A 80 -1.49 -7.76 -4.90
N ALA A 81 -1.36 -8.41 -3.74
CA ALA A 81 -0.30 -9.39 -3.49
C ALA A 81 -0.33 -10.54 -4.51
N THR A 82 -1.52 -11.00 -4.88
CA THR A 82 -1.71 -12.05 -5.89
C THR A 82 -1.31 -11.56 -7.29
N ILE A 83 -1.71 -10.34 -7.66
CA ILE A 83 -1.33 -9.72 -8.94
C ILE A 83 0.19 -9.57 -9.03
N LEU A 84 0.84 -9.05 -7.98
CA LEU A 84 2.28 -8.85 -7.95
C LEU A 84 3.03 -10.18 -8.09
N LYS A 85 2.61 -11.22 -7.34
CA LYS A 85 3.22 -12.56 -7.43
C LYS A 85 3.04 -13.23 -8.79
N SER A 86 1.91 -13.01 -9.46
CA SER A 86 1.57 -13.69 -10.71
C SER A 86 2.09 -12.97 -11.95
N LYS A 87 1.85 -11.66 -12.04
CA LYS A 87 2.17 -10.82 -13.20
C LYS A 87 3.59 -10.26 -13.16
N TYR A 88 4.13 -10.01 -11.97
CA TYR A 88 5.43 -9.36 -11.75
C TYR A 88 6.45 -10.29 -11.08
N LYS A 89 6.35 -11.60 -11.34
CA LYS A 89 7.24 -12.65 -10.79
C LYS A 89 8.74 -12.43 -11.04
N ASP A 90 9.08 -11.70 -12.11
CA ASP A 90 10.47 -11.43 -12.49
C ASP A 90 11.08 -10.26 -11.68
N TYR A 91 10.25 -9.56 -10.89
CA TYR A 91 10.68 -8.49 -10.00
C TYR A 91 10.80 -9.02 -8.57
N PRO A 92 11.91 -8.74 -7.86
CA PRO A 92 12.05 -9.11 -6.46
C PRO A 92 11.18 -8.19 -5.60
N ILE A 93 9.96 -8.66 -5.28
CA ILE A 93 8.96 -7.95 -4.48
C ILE A 93 8.76 -8.70 -3.16
N LYS A 94 9.05 -8.05 -2.04
CA LYS A 94 8.74 -8.52 -0.70
C LYS A 94 7.30 -8.13 -0.37
N ILE A 95 6.51 -9.09 0.11
CA ILE A 95 5.13 -8.81 0.55
C ILE A 95 5.16 -8.85 2.08
N GLU A 96 5.04 -7.68 2.70
CA GLU A 96 5.06 -7.58 4.15
C GLU A 96 3.81 -8.20 4.78
N THR A 97 3.91 -8.53 6.07
CA THR A 97 2.73 -9.01 6.79
C THR A 97 1.80 -7.83 7.03
N PHE A 98 0.58 -7.93 6.52
CA PHE A 98 -0.41 -6.89 6.75
C PHE A 98 -0.93 -6.93 8.20
N LEU A 99 -0.58 -5.91 8.98
CA LEU A 99 -0.95 -5.78 10.39
C LEU A 99 -1.97 -4.63 10.56
N LEU A 100 -3.23 -4.98 10.82
CA LEU A 100 -4.35 -4.09 11.15
C LEU A 100 -5.29 -4.73 12.17
#